data_AF-A0A957DL74-F1
#
_entry.id   AF-A0A957DL74-F1
#
_cell.length_a   1.000
_cell.length_b   1.000
_cell.length_c   1.000
_cell.angle_alpha   90.00
_cell.angle_beta   90.00
_cell.angle_gamma   90.00
#
_symmetry.space_group_name_H-M   'P 1'
#
loop_
_entity.id
_entity.type
_entity.pdbx_description
1 polymer ?
#
loop_
_entity_poly.entity_id
_entity_poly.type
_entity_poly.pdbx_seq_one_letter_code
_entity_poly.pdbx_strand_id
1 'polypeptide(L)'
;MFDDSARLRENLERPLPDLMAELALYDETTRGANETWQKIAEPLRQRICTEWKWCKVRQDARFENDYDLLVAVASVLTSRVLHLPLDVDLVLVATILVKRGLDSFCGCA
;
A
#
# COMPACT_ATOMS: atom_id res chain seq x y z
N MET A 1 1.28 21.40 -0.77
CA MET A 1 1.22 20.13 -1.55
C MET A 1 2.63 19.75 -2.02
N PHE A 2 3.54 19.51 -1.07
CA PHE A 2 4.96 19.15 -1.30
C PHE A 2 5.51 18.21 -0.20
N ASP A 3 4.66 17.69 0.69
CA ASP A 3 5.08 16.94 1.88
C ASP A 3 5.08 15.42 1.64
N ASP A 4 4.15 14.93 0.80
CA ASP A 4 4.01 13.49 0.55
C ASP A 4 5.23 12.91 -0.16
N SER A 5 5.90 13.65 -1.04
CA SER A 5 7.09 13.16 -1.78
C SER A 5 8.27 12.82 -0.87
N ALA A 6 8.49 13.61 0.18
CA ALA A 6 9.54 13.37 1.16
C ALA A 6 9.19 12.14 2.03
N ARG A 7 7.94 12.07 2.51
CA ARG A 7 7.43 10.93 3.29
C ARG A 7 7.43 9.62 2.49
N LEU A 8 7.10 9.66 1.21
CA LEU A 8 7.16 8.50 0.31
C LEU A 8 8.59 7.94 0.20
N ARG A 9 9.60 8.82 0.06
CA ARG A 9 11.01 8.40 0.02
C ARG A 9 11.49 7.83 1.34
N GLU A 10 11.21 8.52 2.44
CA GLU A 10 11.57 8.05 3.78
C GLU A 10 10.98 6.66 4.07
N ASN A 11 9.71 6.45 3.74
CA ASN A 11 9.06 5.16 3.93
C ASN A 11 9.66 4.04 3.06
N LEU A 12 10.17 4.34 1.86
CA LEU A 12 10.88 3.35 1.05
C LEU A 12 12.22 2.94 1.65
N GLU A 13 12.90 3.81 2.38
CA GLU A 13 14.15 3.47 3.06
C GLU A 13 13.92 2.63 4.31
N ARG A 14 12.72 2.70 4.90
CA ARG A 14 12.38 1.97 6.11
C ARG A 14 12.22 0.46 5.87
N PRO A 15 12.66 -0.40 6.80
CA PRO A 15 12.38 -1.83 6.77
C PRO A 15 10.88 -2.13 6.82
N LEU A 16 10.44 -3.17 6.09
CA LEU A 16 9.04 -3.62 6.11
C LEU A 16 8.53 -3.95 7.54
N PRO A 17 9.30 -4.60 8.44
CA PRO A 17 8.86 -4.84 9.82
C PRO A 17 8.49 -3.57 10.57
N ASP A 18 9.22 -2.46 10.36
CA ASP A 18 8.99 -1.20 11.04
C ASP A 18 7.70 -0.52 10.54
N LEU A 19 7.45 -0.59 9.23
CA LEU A 19 6.21 -0.10 8.62
C LEU A 19 5.00 -0.91 9.10
N MET A 20 5.16 -2.23 9.22
CA MET A 20 4.13 -3.10 9.78
C MET A 20 3.86 -2.79 11.25
N ALA A 21 4.92 -2.55 12.05
CA ALA A 21 4.78 -2.15 13.45
C ALA A 21 4.02 -0.82 13.58
N GLU A 22 4.31 0.16 12.71
CA GLU A 22 3.56 1.41 12.66
C GLU A 22 2.09 1.19 12.29
N LEU A 23 1.80 0.32 11.31
CA LEU A 23 0.43 0.00 10.93
C LEU A 23 -0.36 -0.55 12.13
N ALA A 24 0.25 -1.37 12.98
CA ALA A 24 -0.39 -1.92 14.17
C ALA A 24 -0.89 -0.84 15.14
N LEU A 25 -0.27 0.36 15.14
CA LEU A 25 -0.64 1.46 16.02
C LEU A 25 -2.00 2.08 15.66
N TYR A 26 -2.49 1.84 14.44
CA TYR A 26 -3.80 2.33 13.98
C TYR A 26 -4.98 1.47 14.46
N ASP A 27 -4.71 0.37 15.17
CA ASP A 27 -5.75 -0.54 15.64
C ASP A 27 -5.45 -1.08 17.03
N GLU A 28 -5.90 -0.33 18.04
CA GLU A 28 -5.78 -0.66 19.46
C GLU A 28 -6.49 -1.95 19.86
N THR A 29 -7.36 -2.50 19.00
CA THR A 29 -8.13 -3.72 19.29
C THR A 29 -7.41 -5.00 18.91
N THR A 30 -6.34 -4.90 18.10
CA THR A 30 -5.60 -6.07 17.59
C THR A 30 -4.26 -6.23 18.28
N ARG A 31 -3.77 -7.48 18.37
CA ARG A 31 -2.49 -7.78 19.06
C ARG A 31 -1.27 -7.70 18.14
N GLY A 32 -1.44 -7.25 16.89
CA GLY A 32 -0.28 -7.05 16.02
C GLY A 32 -0.60 -6.72 14.57
N ALA A 33 0.47 -6.28 13.89
CA ALA A 33 0.45 -5.74 12.53
C ALA A 33 -0.22 -6.63 11.48
N ASN A 34 -0.11 -7.95 11.62
CA ASN A 34 -0.72 -8.88 10.66
C ASN A 34 -2.24 -8.90 10.77
N GLU A 35 -2.81 -8.84 11.99
CA GLU A 35 -4.25 -8.78 12.19
C GLU A 35 -4.81 -7.47 11.64
N THR A 36 -4.16 -6.35 11.94
CA THR A 36 -4.49 -5.03 11.38
C THR A 36 -4.47 -5.04 9.85
N TRP A 37 -3.42 -5.64 9.26
CA TRP A 37 -3.33 -5.80 7.81
C TRP A 37 -4.50 -6.60 7.23
N GLN A 38 -4.89 -7.72 7.85
CA GLN A 38 -6.00 -8.53 7.34
C GLN A 38 -7.33 -7.76 7.29
N LYS A 39 -7.58 -6.82 8.23
CA LYS A 39 -8.78 -5.99 8.22
C LYS A 39 -8.87 -5.09 6.98
N ILE A 40 -7.73 -4.54 6.53
CA ILE A 40 -7.68 -3.61 5.40
C ILE A 40 -7.33 -4.29 4.06
N ALA A 41 -6.80 -5.52 4.09
CA ALA A 41 -6.29 -6.20 2.91
C ALA A 41 -7.36 -6.40 1.82
N GLU A 42 -8.59 -6.74 2.18
CA GLU A 42 -9.64 -7.02 1.20
C GLU A 42 -10.09 -5.75 0.43
N PRO A 43 -10.41 -4.62 1.09
CA PRO A 43 -10.61 -3.34 0.39
C PRO A 43 -9.43 -2.94 -0.51
N LEU A 44 -8.20 -3.18 -0.06
CA LEU A 44 -7.00 -2.86 -0.84
C LEU A 44 -6.88 -3.76 -2.07
N ARG A 45 -7.17 -5.06 -1.95
CA ARG A 45 -7.19 -5.99 -3.09
C ARG A 45 -8.23 -5.57 -4.12
N GLN A 46 -9.43 -5.22 -3.68
CA GLN A 46 -10.47 -4.75 -4.58
C GLN A 46 -10.00 -3.51 -5.36
N ARG A 47 -9.42 -2.52 -4.68
CA ARG A 47 -8.93 -1.29 -5.33
C ARG A 47 -7.74 -1.53 -6.28
N ILE A 48 -6.73 -2.26 -5.83
CA ILE A 48 -5.46 -2.42 -6.55
C ILE A 48 -5.53 -3.53 -7.60
N CYS A 49 -6.05 -4.70 -7.22
CA CYS A 49 -6.03 -5.88 -8.05
C CYS A 49 -7.22 -5.92 -9.02
N THR A 50 -8.42 -5.53 -8.59
CA THR A 50 -9.64 -5.61 -9.42
C THR A 50 -9.91 -4.32 -10.19
N GLU A 51 -9.94 -3.18 -9.51
CA GLU A 51 -10.32 -1.89 -10.12
C GLU A 51 -9.19 -1.32 -10.98
N TRP A 52 -7.98 -1.20 -10.40
CA TRP A 52 -6.81 -0.75 -11.14
C TRP A 52 -6.22 -1.81 -12.06
N LYS A 53 -6.53 -3.09 -11.83
CA LYS A 53 -6.11 -4.24 -12.65
C LYS A 53 -4.60 -4.40 -12.70
N TRP A 54 -3.95 -4.38 -11.53
CA TRP A 54 -2.49 -4.50 -11.40
C TRP A 54 -1.86 -5.54 -12.34
N CYS A 55 -2.37 -6.77 -12.37
CA CYS A 55 -1.80 -7.84 -13.21
C CYS A 55 -1.72 -7.53 -14.71
N LYS A 56 -2.54 -6.58 -15.20
CA LYS A 56 -2.51 -6.10 -16.59
C LYS A 56 -1.58 -4.90 -16.74
N VAL A 57 -1.62 -3.96 -15.81
CA VAL A 57 -0.84 -2.70 -15.91
C VAL A 57 0.62 -2.86 -15.49
N ARG A 58 0.98 -3.92 -14.74
CA ARG A 58 2.35 -4.20 -14.28
C ARG A 58 3.40 -4.32 -15.39
N GLN A 59 2.97 -4.49 -16.64
CA GLN A 59 3.85 -4.56 -17.81
C GLN A 59 4.32 -3.19 -18.32
N ASP A 60 3.81 -2.09 -17.74
CA ASP A 60 4.23 -0.74 -18.10
C ASP A 60 5.62 -0.43 -17.54
N ALA A 61 6.54 0.01 -18.40
CA ALA A 61 7.93 0.33 -18.06
C ALA A 61 8.05 1.40 -16.96
N ARG A 62 7.02 2.21 -16.75
CA ARG A 62 7.00 3.22 -15.67
C ARG A 62 7.03 2.63 -14.26
N PHE A 63 6.83 1.31 -14.11
CA PHE A 63 6.83 0.62 -12.81
C PHE A 63 8.14 -0.12 -12.52
N GLU A 64 9.20 0.12 -13.30
CA GLU A 64 10.51 -0.50 -13.10
C GLU A 64 11.22 -0.06 -11.83
N ASN A 65 10.88 1.10 -11.27
CA ASN A 65 11.43 1.56 -10.00
C ASN A 65 10.36 1.68 -8.91
N ASP A 66 10.77 1.38 -7.68
CA ASP A 66 9.88 1.31 -6.52
C ASP A 66 9.24 2.67 -6.17
N TYR A 67 9.91 3.77 -6.49
CA TYR A 67 9.39 5.11 -6.19
C TYR A 67 8.21 5.47 -7.09
N ASP A 68 8.34 5.30 -8.40
CA ASP A 68 7.27 5.56 -9.37
C ASP A 68 6.11 4.58 -9.15
N LEU A 69 6.41 3.33 -8.81
CA LEU A 69 5.39 2.36 -8.41
C LEU A 69 4.66 2.82 -7.15
N LEU A 70 5.37 3.26 -6.11
CA LEU A 70 4.78 3.77 -4.88
C LEU A 70 3.89 4.99 -5.13
N VAL A 71 4.36 5.96 -5.91
CA VAL A 71 3.57 7.14 -6.30
C VAL A 71 2.29 6.71 -7.01
N ALA A 72 2.37 5.74 -7.93
CA ALA A 72 1.20 5.23 -8.63
C ALA A 72 0.22 4.52 -7.68
N VAL A 73 0.69 3.67 -6.78
CA VAL A 73 -0.15 2.98 -5.79
C VAL A 73 -0.84 4.01 -4.88
N ALA A 74 -0.10 4.97 -4.33
CA ALA A 74 -0.67 6.03 -3.49
C ALA A 74 -1.74 6.85 -4.25
N SER A 75 -1.48 7.16 -5.52
CA SER A 75 -2.45 7.84 -6.39
C SER A 75 -3.71 7.01 -6.60
N VAL A 76 -3.59 5.70 -6.81
CA VAL A 76 -4.75 4.80 -6.98
C VAL A 76 -5.59 4.72 -5.69
N LEU A 77 -4.93 4.62 -4.53
CA LEU A 77 -5.63 4.58 -3.24
C LEU A 77 -6.38 5.90 -2.96
N THR A 78 -5.81 7.04 -3.33
CA THR A 78 -6.39 8.38 -3.11
C THR A 78 -7.36 8.83 -4.20
N SER A 79 -7.31 8.26 -5.41
CA SER A 79 -8.11 8.69 -6.58
C SER A 79 -9.63 8.60 -6.40
N ARG A 80 -10.09 7.76 -5.47
CA ARG A 80 -11.50 7.60 -5.10
C ARG A 80 -11.60 7.25 -3.63
N VAL A 81 -12.73 7.61 -3.01
CA VAL A 81 -13.03 7.25 -1.62
C VAL A 81 -12.80 5.75 -1.43
N LEU A 82 -11.85 5.42 -0.58
CA LEU A 82 -11.56 4.06 -0.15
C LEU A 82 -12.04 3.94 1.28
N HIS A 83 -13.12 3.19 1.47
CA HIS A 83 -13.64 2.94 2.81
C HIS A 83 -12.82 1.83 3.44
N LEU A 84 -11.86 2.23 4.27
CA LEU A 84 -11.13 1.30 5.13
C LEU A 84 -11.84 1.21 6.49
N PRO A 85 -11.83 0.03 7.14
CA PRO A 85 -12.35 -0.14 8.49
C PRO A 85 -11.49 0.56 9.55
N LEU A 86 -10.33 1.10 9.17
CA LEU A 86 -9.38 1.81 10.00
C LEU A 86 -8.96 3.09 9.27
N ASP A 87 -8.78 4.19 10.00
CA ASP A 87 -8.30 5.46 9.46
C ASP A 87 -6.77 5.45 9.36
N VAL A 88 -6.26 4.62 8.44
CA VAL A 88 -4.83 4.40 8.23
C VAL A 88 -4.25 5.37 7.21
N ASP A 89 -3.00 5.77 7.44
CA ASP A 89 -2.26 6.56 6.45
C ASP A 89 -2.06 5.77 5.15
N LEU A 90 -2.59 6.31 4.04
CA LEU A 90 -2.55 5.65 2.73
C LEU A 90 -1.13 5.58 2.13
N VAL A 91 -0.23 6.50 2.50
CA VAL A 91 1.19 6.46 2.09
C VAL A 91 1.91 5.31 2.78
N LEU A 92 1.63 5.08 4.07
CA LEU A 92 2.14 3.91 4.80
C LEU A 92 1.65 2.62 4.13
N VAL A 93 0.34 2.51 3.88
CA VAL A 93 -0.26 1.34 3.23
C VAL A 93 0.30 1.11 1.83
N ALA A 94 0.45 2.16 1.02
CA ALA A 94 1.03 2.05 -0.32
C ALA A 94 2.47 1.53 -0.26
N THR A 95 3.27 2.01 0.69
CA THR A 95 4.65 1.55 0.88
C THR A 95 4.70 0.06 1.26
N ILE A 96 3.82 -0.35 2.18
CA ILE A 96 3.71 -1.76 2.58
C ILE A 96 3.35 -2.65 1.38
N LEU A 97 2.41 -2.23 0.53
CA LEU A 97 2.03 -2.94 -0.68
C LEU A 97 3.20 -3.13 -1.64
N VAL A 98 3.97 -2.06 -1.91
CA VAL A 98 5.14 -2.11 -2.78
C VAL A 98 6.20 -3.05 -2.22
N LYS A 99 6.55 -2.90 -0.93
CA LYS A 99 7.57 -3.73 -0.28
C LYS A 99 7.18 -5.20 -0.14
N ARG A 100 5.90 -5.50 0.04
CA ARG A 100 5.39 -6.88 0.07
C ARG A 100 5.31 -7.51 -1.33
N GLY A 101 5.33 -6.71 -2.37
CA GLY A 101 5.19 -7.14 -3.75
C GLY A 101 3.72 -7.25 -4.17
N LEU A 102 3.34 -6.42 -5.14
CA LEU A 102 1.97 -6.39 -5.69
C LEU A 102 1.61 -7.65 -6.46
N ASP A 103 2.57 -8.31 -7.12
CA ASP A 103 2.33 -9.56 -7.85
C ASP A 103 1.88 -10.67 -6.92
N SER A 104 2.56 -10.82 -5.77
CA SER A 104 2.16 -11.77 -4.73
C SER A 104 0.83 -11.37 -4.10
N PHE A 105 0.64 -10.08 -3.80
CA PHE A 105 -0.59 -9.58 -3.18
C PHE A 105 -1.84 -9.79 -4.04
N CYS A 106 -1.71 -9.59 -5.36
CA CYS A 106 -2.80 -9.74 -6.33
C CYS A 106 -2.88 -11.13 -6.98
N GLY A 107 -1.94 -12.04 -6.71
CA GLY A 107 -1.92 -13.38 -7.29
C GLY A 107 -1.71 -13.37 -8.81
N CYS A 108 -0.89 -12.45 -9.31
CA CYS A 108 -0.60 -12.36 -10.74
C CYS A 108 0.30 -13.54 -11.15
N ALA A 109 -0.16 -14.31 -12.13
CA ALA A 109 0.62 -15.33 -12.82
C ALA A 109 1.53 -14.71 -13.90
#